data_AF-A0A447U659-F1
#
_entry.id   AF-A0A447U659-F1
#
_cell.length_a   1.000
_cell.length_b   1.000
_cell.length_c   1.000
_cell.angle_alpha   90.00
_cell.angle_beta   90.00
_cell.angle_gamma   90.00
#
_symmetry.space_group_name_H-M   'P 1'
#
loop_
_entity.id
_entity.type
_entity.pdbx_description
1 polymer ?
#
loop_
_entity_poly.entity_id
_entity_poly.type
_entity_poly.pdbx_seq_one_letter_code
_entity_poly.pdbx_strand_id
1 'polypeptide(L)'
;MTQLTDNTWYTSDYISPLQLFIRLTRGQLQPGKFWRKASFRRKFLIRSLVMPRATSQLLTNLTQWPELNTLLARQPRLPIRLHRPYMAVNIKRDFALDALCFHYQQMRQLLSREQQVSYLSQYGLNLAKFETKTGELFQLDLVSLVSLDKEGESTIVVRDAQLRILAEITFTLCRFNQQRTLFIGGLQGAANDVPHEIIQQATKACHGLFPKRIVMEALCQFAQVFQAEQIIAVSNDAHVYRSLAIHG
;
A
#
# COMPACT_ATOMS: atom_id res chain seq x y z
N MET A 1 -26.02 -24.24 -26.53
CA MET A 1 -24.79 -23.51 -26.90
C MET A 1 -24.15 -23.02 -25.62
N THR A 2 -22.93 -23.49 -25.41
CA THR A 2 -22.27 -23.68 -24.12
C THR A 2 -21.78 -22.37 -23.53
N GLN A 3 -22.13 -22.11 -22.27
CA GLN A 3 -21.50 -21.10 -21.43
C GLN A 3 -20.09 -21.60 -21.07
N LEU A 4 -19.06 -20.87 -21.52
CA LEU A 4 -17.69 -21.05 -21.05
C LEU A 4 -17.49 -20.14 -19.84
N THR A 5 -17.51 -20.75 -18.66
CA THR A 5 -16.96 -20.21 -17.42
C THR A 5 -15.44 -20.24 -17.52
N ASP A 6 -14.81 -19.11 -17.83
CA ASP A 6 -13.36 -18.94 -17.70
C ASP A 6 -12.99 -18.77 -16.22
N ASN A 7 -13.06 -19.89 -15.48
CA ASN A 7 -12.33 -20.04 -14.23
C ASN A 7 -10.85 -20.25 -14.60
N THR A 8 -10.13 -19.15 -14.81
CA THR A 8 -8.68 -19.18 -14.99
C THR A 8 -8.03 -19.49 -13.64
N TRP A 9 -7.71 -20.77 -13.45
CA TRP A 9 -6.86 -21.28 -12.39
C TRP A 9 -5.50 -20.57 -12.46
N TYR A 10 -5.22 -19.65 -11.54
CA TYR A 10 -3.91 -19.02 -11.42
C TYR A 10 -2.89 -20.05 -10.93
N THR A 11 -2.22 -20.74 -11.87
CA THR A 11 -0.97 -21.46 -11.58
C THR A 11 0.11 -20.41 -11.30
N SER A 12 0.32 -20.13 -10.02
CA SER A 12 1.46 -19.32 -9.58
C SER A 12 2.72 -20.16 -9.76
N ASP A 13 3.52 -19.86 -10.77
CA ASP A 13 4.88 -20.38 -10.86
C ASP A 13 5.63 -19.93 -9.60
N TYR A 14 5.91 -20.88 -8.69
CA TYR A 14 6.70 -20.62 -7.50
C TYR A 14 8.09 -20.12 -7.91
N ILE A 15 8.31 -18.82 -7.75
CA ILE A 15 9.59 -18.17 -8.06
C ILE A 15 10.42 -18.02 -6.78
N SER A 16 11.64 -18.52 -6.81
CA SER A 16 12.55 -18.37 -5.66
C SER A 16 13.03 -16.92 -5.52
N PRO A 17 13.48 -16.48 -4.33
CA PRO A 17 13.98 -15.11 -4.14
C PRO A 17 15.16 -14.77 -5.06
N LEU A 18 16.04 -15.75 -5.31
CA LEU A 18 17.15 -15.62 -6.25
C LEU A 18 16.66 -15.50 -7.70
N GLN A 19 15.68 -16.30 -8.11
CA GLN A 19 15.09 -16.19 -9.45
C GLN A 19 14.40 -14.83 -9.64
N LEU A 20 13.68 -14.33 -8.63
CA LEU A 20 13.08 -13.00 -8.64
C LEU A 20 14.14 -11.92 -8.81
N PHE A 21 15.22 -11.99 -8.03
CA PHE A 21 16.36 -11.09 -8.15
C PHE A 21 16.98 -11.12 -9.56
N ILE A 22 17.25 -12.30 -10.11
CA ILE A 22 17.83 -12.46 -11.46
C ILE A 22 16.87 -11.91 -12.52
N ARG A 23 15.58 -12.20 -12.43
CA ARG A 23 14.58 -11.72 -13.41
C ARG A 23 14.46 -10.19 -13.38
N LEU A 24 14.48 -9.57 -12.20
CA LEU A 24 14.46 -8.11 -12.04
C LEU A 24 15.74 -7.45 -12.57
N THR A 25 16.92 -8.02 -12.27
CA THR A 25 18.22 -7.46 -12.70
C THR A 25 18.44 -7.60 -14.21
N ARG A 26 18.09 -8.76 -14.79
CA ARG A 26 18.17 -9.01 -16.23
C ARG A 26 17.07 -8.32 -17.03
N GLY A 27 16.02 -7.81 -16.36
CA GLY A 27 14.89 -7.15 -17.01
C GLY A 27 13.93 -8.12 -17.70
N GLN A 28 13.92 -9.39 -17.27
CA GLN A 28 12.93 -10.39 -17.67
C GLN A 28 11.59 -10.15 -16.97
N LEU A 29 11.64 -9.57 -15.75
CA LEU A 29 10.47 -9.07 -15.03
C LEU A 29 10.58 -7.55 -14.91
N GLN A 30 9.57 -6.82 -15.40
CA GLN A 30 9.59 -5.36 -15.46
C GLN A 30 8.31 -4.78 -14.84
N PRO A 31 8.18 -4.76 -13.50
CA PRO A 31 6.94 -4.41 -12.82
C PRO A 31 6.38 -3.01 -13.12
N GLY A 32 7.20 -2.09 -13.63
CA GLY A 32 6.79 -0.74 -13.97
C GLY A 32 7.70 -0.11 -15.02
N LYS A 33 7.27 1.04 -15.58
CA LYS A 33 7.94 1.71 -16.71
C LYS A 33 9.44 1.97 -16.47
N PHE A 34 9.84 2.24 -15.24
CA PHE A 34 11.23 2.48 -14.87
C PHE A 34 12.11 1.23 -14.92
N TRP A 35 11.57 0.03 -14.69
CA TRP A 35 12.30 -1.24 -14.82
C TRP A 35 12.72 -1.56 -16.27
N ARG A 36 12.10 -0.91 -17.27
CA ARG A 36 12.52 -1.00 -18.67
C ARG A 36 13.91 -0.39 -18.91
N LYS A 37 14.32 0.59 -18.09
CA LYS A 37 15.62 1.25 -18.20
C LYS A 37 16.73 0.38 -17.61
N ALA A 38 17.73 0.03 -18.43
CA ALA A 38 18.90 -0.73 -17.97
C ALA A 38 19.66 -0.03 -16.83
N SER A 39 19.75 1.30 -16.86
CA SER A 39 20.37 2.09 -15.79
C SER A 39 19.67 1.92 -14.43
N PHE A 40 18.34 1.84 -14.42
CA PHE A 40 17.57 1.58 -13.21
C PHE A 40 17.86 0.16 -12.66
N ARG A 41 17.88 -0.85 -13.53
CA ARG A 41 18.20 -2.23 -13.13
C ARG A 41 19.61 -2.38 -12.60
N ARG A 42 20.60 -1.67 -13.18
CA ARG A 42 21.96 -1.60 -12.64
C ARG A 42 22.00 -0.94 -11.26
N LYS A 43 21.28 0.17 -11.06
CA LYS A 43 21.16 0.81 -9.72
C LYS A 43 20.54 -0.16 -8.70
N PHE A 44 19.54 -0.95 -9.09
CA PHE A 44 18.97 -2.01 -8.24
C PHE A 44 20.01 -3.08 -7.90
N LEU A 45 20.68 -3.65 -8.90
CA LEU A 45 21.72 -4.67 -8.71
C LEU A 45 22.81 -4.20 -7.73
N ILE A 46 23.43 -3.05 -7.99
CA ILE A 46 24.53 -2.53 -7.18
C ILE A 46 24.07 -2.32 -5.73
N ARG A 47 22.92 -1.66 -5.52
CA ARG A 47 22.42 -1.39 -4.15
C ARG A 47 22.06 -2.67 -3.41
N SER A 48 21.49 -3.65 -4.10
CA SER A 48 21.20 -4.97 -3.52
C SER A 48 22.47 -5.73 -3.12
N LEU A 49 23.57 -5.58 -3.87
CA LEU A 49 24.87 -6.17 -3.49
C LEU A 49 25.51 -5.47 -2.29
N VAL A 50 25.19 -4.21 -2.02
CA VAL A 50 25.63 -3.49 -0.81
C VAL A 50 24.81 -3.91 0.43
N MET A 51 23.59 -4.42 0.26
CA MET A 51 22.71 -4.86 1.36
C MET A 51 22.14 -6.27 1.18
N PRO A 52 22.98 -7.30 0.95
CA PRO A 52 22.53 -8.60 0.46
C PRO A 52 21.57 -9.30 1.42
N ARG A 53 21.79 -9.17 2.73
CA ARG A 53 20.91 -9.75 3.76
C ARG A 53 19.51 -9.12 3.71
N ALA A 54 19.45 -7.78 3.69
CA ALA A 54 18.20 -7.04 3.64
C ALA A 54 17.42 -7.30 2.33
N THR A 55 18.12 -7.32 1.19
CA THR A 55 17.51 -7.68 -0.09
C THR A 55 16.98 -9.10 -0.07
N SER A 56 17.76 -10.07 0.41
CA SER A 56 17.34 -11.47 0.46
C SER A 56 16.09 -11.64 1.33
N GLN A 57 16.06 -11.04 2.51
CA GLN A 57 14.91 -11.10 3.42
C GLN A 57 13.66 -10.46 2.80
N LEU A 58 13.81 -9.28 2.18
CA LEU A 58 12.69 -8.62 1.49
C LEU A 58 12.15 -9.50 0.37
N LEU A 59 13.01 -9.94 -0.56
CA LEU A 59 12.58 -10.77 -1.69
C LEU A 59 11.99 -12.10 -1.23
N THR A 60 12.53 -12.70 -0.17
CA THR A 60 11.96 -13.90 0.46
C THR A 60 10.54 -13.66 0.93
N ASN A 61 10.27 -12.53 1.58
CA ASN A 61 8.91 -12.22 2.00
C ASN A 61 7.98 -11.98 0.79
N LEU A 62 8.45 -11.28 -0.24
CA LEU A 62 7.66 -10.99 -1.43
C LEU A 62 7.26 -12.27 -2.17
N THR A 63 8.16 -13.23 -2.35
CA THR A 63 7.89 -14.48 -3.06
C THR A 63 6.83 -15.37 -2.37
N GLN A 64 6.52 -15.10 -1.11
CA GLN A 64 5.41 -15.76 -0.40
C GLN A 64 4.03 -15.18 -0.75
N TRP A 65 3.97 -14.09 -1.53
CA TRP A 65 2.70 -13.54 -2.00
C TRP A 65 2.15 -14.36 -3.16
N PRO A 66 0.93 -14.97 -3.06
CA PRO A 66 0.41 -15.89 -4.08
C PRO A 66 0.38 -15.29 -5.49
N GLU A 67 0.07 -14.01 -5.60
CA GLU A 67 0.04 -13.25 -6.86
C GLU A 67 1.16 -12.22 -6.95
N LEU A 68 2.40 -12.67 -6.81
CA LEU A 68 3.57 -11.80 -6.81
C LEU A 68 3.62 -10.85 -8.02
N ASN A 69 3.27 -11.30 -9.22
CA ASN A 69 3.27 -10.44 -10.41
C ASN A 69 2.25 -9.30 -10.28
N THR A 70 1.05 -9.58 -9.77
CA THR A 70 0.01 -8.58 -9.49
C THR A 70 0.50 -7.60 -8.43
N LEU A 71 1.10 -8.09 -7.34
CA LEU A 71 1.68 -7.27 -6.28
C LEU A 71 2.76 -6.33 -6.85
N LEU A 72 3.69 -6.85 -7.65
CA LEU A 72 4.77 -6.05 -8.22
C LEU A 72 4.26 -5.06 -9.26
N ALA A 73 3.29 -5.43 -10.08
CA ALA A 73 2.65 -4.50 -11.02
C ALA A 73 1.94 -3.37 -10.27
N ARG A 74 1.28 -3.70 -9.15
CA ARG A 74 0.59 -2.72 -8.29
C ARG A 74 1.55 -1.87 -7.46
N GLN A 75 2.68 -2.41 -7.02
CA GLN A 75 3.71 -1.72 -6.23
C GLN A 75 5.10 -1.92 -6.87
N PRO A 76 5.38 -1.26 -8.01
CA PRO A 76 6.58 -1.55 -8.80
C PRO A 76 7.87 -1.11 -8.12
N ARG A 77 7.79 -0.27 -7.08
CA ARG A 77 8.95 0.16 -6.29
C ARG A 77 9.20 -0.70 -5.06
N LEU A 78 8.36 -1.71 -4.79
CA LEU A 78 8.50 -2.56 -3.61
C LEU A 78 9.88 -3.26 -3.53
N PRO A 79 10.46 -3.81 -4.63
CA PRO A 79 11.80 -4.42 -4.55
C PRO A 79 12.92 -3.41 -4.24
N ILE A 80 12.70 -2.12 -4.43
CA ILE A 80 13.66 -1.05 -4.15
C ILE A 80 13.25 -0.21 -2.94
N ARG A 81 12.26 -0.63 -2.14
CA ARG A 81 11.71 0.18 -1.05
C ARG A 81 12.78 0.62 -0.06
N LEU A 82 13.71 -0.29 0.28
CA LEU A 82 14.84 -0.06 1.20
C LEU A 82 15.97 0.81 0.63
N HIS A 83 15.91 1.17 -0.66
CA HIS A 83 16.92 2.00 -1.33
C HIS A 83 16.62 3.49 -1.19
N ARG A 84 15.52 3.86 -0.51
CA ARG A 84 15.06 5.24 -0.35
C ARG A 84 14.35 5.42 1.00
N PRO A 85 14.12 6.66 1.45
CA PRO A 85 13.31 6.93 2.65
C PRO A 85 11.90 6.33 2.56
N TYR A 86 11.41 5.79 3.67
CA TYR A 86 10.15 5.06 3.81
C TYR A 86 9.60 5.23 5.24
N MET A 87 8.28 5.38 5.36
CA MET A 87 7.51 5.70 6.58
C MET A 87 7.79 7.09 7.17
N ALA A 88 9.04 7.37 7.59
CA ALA A 88 9.45 8.66 8.12
C ALA A 88 10.96 8.88 7.90
N VAL A 89 11.43 10.13 8.01
CA VAL A 89 12.82 10.50 7.69
C VAL A 89 13.84 9.85 8.63
N ASN A 90 13.45 9.61 9.89
CA ASN A 90 14.30 9.06 10.95
C ASN A 90 14.23 7.52 11.08
N ILE A 91 13.54 6.83 10.17
CA ILE A 91 13.41 5.38 10.22
C ILE A 91 14.69 4.71 9.71
N LYS A 92 15.28 3.86 10.56
CA LYS A 92 16.43 3.03 10.19
C LYS A 92 16.00 1.91 9.24
N ARG A 93 16.92 1.51 8.37
CA ARG A 93 16.66 0.48 7.34
C ARG A 93 16.20 -0.86 7.91
N ASP A 94 16.76 -1.28 9.05
CA ASP A 94 16.42 -2.57 9.64
C ASP A 94 14.96 -2.56 10.12
N PHE A 95 14.53 -1.49 10.79
CA PHE A 95 13.13 -1.30 11.15
C PHE A 95 12.22 -1.23 9.91
N ALA A 96 12.64 -0.52 8.86
CA ALA A 96 11.89 -0.45 7.60
C ALA A 96 11.71 -1.84 6.95
N LEU A 97 12.75 -2.67 6.95
CA LEU A 97 12.70 -4.04 6.44
C LEU A 97 11.74 -4.90 7.27
N ASP A 98 11.87 -4.85 8.60
CA ASP A 98 11.00 -5.60 9.50
C ASP A 98 9.54 -5.16 9.35
N ALA A 99 9.29 -3.85 9.25
CA ALA A 99 7.96 -3.31 9.01
C ALA A 99 7.37 -3.76 7.66
N LEU A 100 8.16 -3.78 6.58
CA LEU A 100 7.70 -4.30 5.28
C LEU A 100 7.36 -5.78 5.36
N CYS A 101 8.29 -6.59 5.89
CA CYS A 101 8.09 -8.02 5.99
C CYS A 101 6.87 -8.35 6.86
N PHE A 102 6.73 -7.68 8.00
CA PHE A 102 5.61 -7.85 8.89
C PHE A 102 4.30 -7.40 8.22
N HIS A 103 4.27 -6.24 7.56
CA HIS A 103 3.08 -5.76 6.86
C HIS A 103 2.54 -6.78 5.85
N TYR A 104 3.37 -7.22 4.91
CA TYR A 104 2.93 -8.15 3.87
C TYR A 104 2.59 -9.54 4.44
N GLN A 105 3.27 -9.98 5.49
CA GLN A 105 2.88 -11.20 6.20
C GLN A 105 1.50 -11.07 6.84
N GLN A 106 1.24 -9.98 7.57
CA GLN A 106 -0.05 -9.78 8.23
C GLN A 106 -1.18 -9.60 7.21
N MET A 107 -0.96 -8.85 6.13
CA MET A 107 -1.96 -8.69 5.06
C MET A 107 -2.34 -10.04 4.43
N ARG A 108 -1.39 -10.96 4.22
CA ARG A 108 -1.69 -12.33 3.73
C ARG A 108 -2.48 -13.17 4.73
N GLN A 109 -2.29 -12.95 6.03
CA GLN A 109 -2.98 -13.70 7.08
C GLN A 109 -4.38 -13.16 7.36
N LEU A 110 -4.55 -11.83 7.29
CA LEU A 110 -5.83 -11.16 7.55
C LEU A 110 -6.82 -11.31 6.39
N LEU A 111 -6.33 -11.31 5.15
CA LEU A 111 -7.16 -11.32 3.96
C LEU A 111 -7.25 -12.73 3.36
N SER A 112 -8.46 -13.13 2.97
CA SER A 112 -8.66 -14.29 2.11
C SER A 112 -7.97 -14.10 0.76
N ARG A 113 -7.77 -15.18 -0.01
CA ARG A 113 -7.14 -15.08 -1.34
C ARG A 113 -7.91 -14.14 -2.27
N GLU A 114 -9.24 -14.21 -2.27
CA GLU A 114 -10.09 -13.31 -3.06
C GLU A 114 -9.94 -11.85 -2.61
N GLN A 115 -9.87 -11.61 -1.30
CA GLN A 115 -9.66 -10.27 -0.76
C GLN A 115 -8.27 -9.72 -1.11
N GLN A 116 -7.24 -10.56 -1.17
CA GLN A 116 -5.89 -10.17 -1.63
C GLN A 116 -5.89 -9.73 -3.09
N VAL A 117 -6.64 -10.42 -3.96
CA VAL A 117 -6.84 -10.03 -5.37
C VAL A 117 -7.53 -8.67 -5.45
N SER A 118 -8.64 -8.52 -4.76
CA SER A 118 -9.41 -7.27 -4.73
C SER A 118 -8.58 -6.10 -4.19
N TYR A 119 -7.81 -6.31 -3.12
CA TYR A 119 -6.91 -5.31 -2.52
C TYR A 119 -5.86 -4.79 -3.52
N LEU A 120 -5.33 -5.66 -4.39
CA LEU A 120 -4.33 -5.29 -5.40
C LEU A 120 -4.94 -4.83 -6.73
N SER A 121 -6.26 -4.89 -6.87
CA SER A 121 -6.97 -4.42 -8.06
C SER A 121 -6.90 -2.89 -8.21
N GLN A 122 -7.39 -2.39 -9.34
CA GLN A 122 -7.50 -0.95 -9.56
C GLN A 122 -8.46 -0.26 -8.58
N TYR A 123 -9.54 -0.95 -8.20
CA TYR A 123 -10.61 -0.42 -7.36
C TYR A 123 -10.35 -0.60 -5.87
N GLY A 124 -9.61 -1.65 -5.50
CA GLY A 124 -9.35 -2.02 -4.12
C GLY A 124 -10.34 -3.03 -3.56
N LEU A 125 -10.11 -3.42 -2.31
CA LEU A 125 -11.00 -4.25 -1.53
C LEU A 125 -12.06 -3.36 -0.87
N ASN A 126 -13.32 -3.53 -1.25
CA ASN A 126 -14.41 -2.81 -0.60
C ASN A 126 -14.55 -3.28 0.85
N LEU A 127 -14.43 -2.35 1.80
CA LEU A 127 -14.58 -2.59 3.24
C LEU A 127 -16.01 -2.35 3.70
N ALA A 128 -16.64 -1.30 3.19
CA ALA A 128 -18.01 -0.94 3.53
C ALA A 128 -18.63 -0.05 2.45
N LYS A 129 -19.96 -0.06 2.40
CA LYS A 129 -20.79 0.91 1.68
C LYS A 129 -21.80 1.49 2.66
N PHE A 130 -22.08 2.77 2.54
CA PHE A 130 -23.05 3.44 3.40
C PHE A 130 -23.76 4.54 2.64
N GLU A 131 -25.03 4.73 2.98
CA GLU A 131 -25.86 5.78 2.42
C GLU A 131 -25.71 7.05 3.25
N THR A 132 -25.64 8.18 2.58
CA THR A 132 -25.64 9.50 3.22
C THR A 132 -27.06 9.95 3.53
N LYS A 133 -27.23 11.05 4.27
CA LYS A 133 -28.57 11.60 4.58
C LYS A 133 -29.37 12.01 3.34
N THR A 134 -28.70 12.21 2.21
CA THR A 134 -29.27 12.62 0.91
C THR A 134 -29.52 11.44 -0.02
N GLY A 135 -29.25 10.21 0.41
CA GLY A 135 -29.44 8.99 -0.37
C GLY A 135 -28.27 8.61 -1.28
N GLU A 136 -27.20 9.42 -1.30
CA GLU A 136 -26.02 9.14 -2.10
C GLU A 136 -25.20 8.01 -1.48
N LEU A 137 -24.76 7.06 -2.30
CA LEU A 137 -23.97 5.91 -1.86
C LEU A 137 -22.49 6.26 -1.80
N PHE A 138 -21.91 6.13 -0.61
CA PHE A 138 -20.47 6.29 -0.37
C PHE A 138 -19.86 4.93 -0.07
N GLN A 139 -18.56 4.80 -0.27
CA GLN A 139 -17.85 3.56 0.02
C GLN A 139 -16.46 3.78 0.63
N LEU A 140 -16.05 2.80 1.43
CA LEU A 140 -14.72 2.68 2.00
C LEU A 140 -14.00 1.53 1.30
N ASP A 141 -12.81 1.79 0.78
CA ASP A 141 -12.00 0.77 0.11
C ASP A 141 -10.60 0.72 0.73
N LEU A 142 -10.07 -0.49 0.89
CA LEU A 142 -8.67 -0.75 1.18
C LEU A 142 -7.91 -0.92 -0.13
N VAL A 143 -6.96 -0.05 -0.38
CA VAL A 143 -6.18 0.01 -1.62
C VAL A 143 -4.69 0.04 -1.34
N SER A 144 -3.90 -0.44 -2.31
CA SER A 144 -2.47 -0.14 -2.36
C SER A 144 -2.21 0.95 -3.40
N LEU A 145 -1.62 2.07 -3.01
CA LEU A 145 -1.37 3.23 -3.89
C LEU A 145 0.12 3.47 -4.10
N VAL A 146 0.56 3.51 -5.36
CA VAL A 146 1.98 3.75 -5.74
C VAL A 146 2.41 5.19 -5.48
N SER A 147 1.48 6.13 -5.43
CA SER A 147 1.74 7.54 -5.11
C SER A 147 2.15 7.75 -3.65
N LEU A 148 1.63 6.91 -2.75
CA LEU A 148 1.82 7.03 -1.29
C LEU A 148 2.84 6.02 -0.74
N ASP A 149 3.60 5.43 -1.65
CA ASP A 149 4.54 4.33 -1.40
C ASP A 149 5.80 4.77 -0.62
N LYS A 150 5.88 6.04 -0.22
CA LYS A 150 6.83 6.56 0.78
C LYS A 150 6.20 6.63 2.18
N GLU A 151 4.90 6.91 2.26
CA GLU A 151 4.16 7.11 3.51
C GLU A 151 3.79 5.75 4.14
N GLY A 152 3.42 4.76 3.32
CA GLY A 152 3.14 3.40 3.79
C GLY A 152 2.81 2.44 2.66
N GLU A 153 2.22 1.29 3.00
CA GLU A 153 1.96 0.20 2.03
C GLU A 153 0.47 -0.02 1.73
N SER A 154 -0.41 0.24 2.71
CA SER A 154 -1.87 0.16 2.58
C SER A 154 -2.50 1.54 2.76
N THR A 155 -3.67 1.76 2.16
CA THR A 155 -4.42 3.00 2.31
C THR A 155 -5.91 2.71 2.36
N ILE A 156 -6.61 3.30 3.33
CA ILE A 156 -8.08 3.33 3.33
C ILE A 156 -8.51 4.64 2.67
N VAL A 157 -9.40 4.54 1.69
CA VAL A 157 -9.99 5.68 0.99
C VAL A 157 -11.49 5.71 1.20
N VAL A 158 -12.05 6.91 1.34
CA VAL A 158 -13.51 7.11 1.23
C VAL A 158 -13.81 7.73 -0.13
N ARG A 159 -14.80 7.15 -0.80
CA ARG A 159 -15.25 7.59 -2.12
C ARG A 159 -16.72 7.95 -2.12
N ASP A 160 -17.07 8.92 -2.95
CA ASP A 160 -18.46 9.24 -3.26
C ASP A 160 -19.05 8.31 -4.34
N ALA A 161 -20.28 8.59 -4.74
CA ALA A 161 -21.02 7.86 -5.76
C ALA A 161 -20.33 7.89 -7.15
N GLN A 162 -19.47 8.87 -7.42
CA GLN A 162 -18.68 8.97 -8.65
C GLN A 162 -17.28 8.34 -8.51
N LEU A 163 -17.04 7.59 -7.42
CA LEU A 163 -15.78 6.94 -7.09
C LEU A 163 -14.59 7.91 -6.88
N ARG A 164 -14.87 9.21 -6.67
CA ARG A 164 -13.85 10.22 -6.38
C ARG A 164 -13.35 10.02 -4.95
N ILE A 165 -12.03 10.05 -4.75
CA ILE A 165 -11.44 9.95 -3.40
C ILE A 165 -11.63 11.28 -2.69
N LEU A 166 -12.36 11.27 -1.57
CA LEU A 166 -12.62 12.48 -0.77
C LEU A 166 -11.64 12.65 0.40
N ALA A 167 -11.07 11.55 0.87
CA ALA A 167 -9.99 11.50 1.84
C ALA A 167 -9.31 10.13 1.81
N GLU A 168 -8.08 10.09 2.28
CA GLU A 168 -7.27 8.88 2.33
C GLU A 168 -6.37 8.86 3.57
N ILE A 169 -6.15 7.66 4.11
CA ILE A 169 -5.24 7.43 5.24
C ILE A 169 -4.32 6.27 4.94
N THR A 170 -3.02 6.56 4.87
CA THR A 170 -1.98 5.59 4.51
C THR A 170 -1.27 5.09 5.75
N PHE A 171 -1.10 3.77 5.81
CA PHE A 171 -0.51 3.11 6.96
C PHE A 171 0.36 1.92 6.59
N THR A 172 1.18 1.52 7.55
CA THR A 172 1.99 0.30 7.55
C THR A 172 1.71 -0.45 8.85
N LEU A 173 1.61 -1.77 8.75
CA LEU A 173 1.51 -2.64 9.94
C LEU A 173 2.94 -2.99 10.34
N CYS A 174 3.30 -2.79 11.61
CA CYS A 174 4.65 -3.04 12.08
C CYS A 174 4.64 -3.51 13.55
N ARG A 175 5.82 -3.87 14.05
CA ARG A 175 6.08 -4.01 15.48
C ARG A 175 6.90 -2.82 15.93
N PHE A 176 6.32 -1.94 16.74
CA PHE A 176 7.01 -0.81 17.35
C PHE A 176 7.08 -1.02 18.85
N ASN A 177 8.28 -0.96 19.44
CA ASN A 177 8.52 -1.32 20.84
C ASN A 177 7.89 -2.67 21.22
N GLN A 178 8.06 -3.68 20.34
CA GLN A 178 7.50 -5.03 20.47
C GLN A 178 5.97 -5.16 20.41
N GLN A 179 5.24 -4.05 20.32
CA GLN A 179 3.78 -4.04 20.22
C GLN A 179 3.31 -4.04 18.77
N ARG A 180 2.24 -4.79 18.48
CA ARG A 180 1.56 -4.78 17.19
C ARG A 180 0.98 -3.38 16.94
N THR A 181 1.52 -2.72 15.94
CA THR A 181 1.28 -1.29 15.71
C THR A 181 0.72 -1.06 14.32
N LEU A 182 -0.29 -0.21 14.25
CA LEU A 182 -0.69 0.43 13.00
C LEU A 182 0.00 1.80 12.94
N PHE A 183 0.93 1.96 12.03
CA PHE A 183 1.69 3.19 11.84
C PHE A 183 1.11 4.00 10.68
N ILE A 184 0.59 5.19 10.97
CA ILE A 184 0.01 6.14 10.01
C ILE A 184 1.15 6.98 9.43
N GLY A 185 1.36 6.84 8.12
CA GLY A 185 2.33 7.64 7.37
C GLY A 185 1.77 8.93 6.79
N GLY A 186 0.45 9.01 6.61
CA GLY A 186 -0.21 10.20 6.10
C GLY A 186 -1.75 10.14 6.18
N LEU A 187 -2.36 11.32 6.32
CA LEU A 187 -3.80 11.54 6.27
C LEU A 187 -4.09 12.74 5.37
N GLN A 188 -4.61 12.48 4.17
CA GLN A 188 -4.79 13.48 3.13
C GLN A 188 -6.28 13.65 2.81
N GLY A 189 -6.63 14.87 2.35
CA GLY A 189 -7.98 15.14 1.86
C GLY A 189 -8.08 14.74 0.40
N ALA A 190 -9.16 15.13 -0.26
CA ALA A 190 -9.26 15.01 -1.70
C ALA A 190 -8.09 15.72 -2.40
N ALA A 191 -7.76 15.23 -3.59
CA ALA A 191 -6.77 15.87 -4.45
C ALA A 191 -7.18 17.30 -4.79
N ASN A 192 -6.19 18.15 -5.10
CA ASN A 192 -6.39 19.59 -5.31
C ASN A 192 -7.32 19.93 -6.49
N ASP A 193 -7.53 19.00 -7.41
CA ASP A 193 -8.43 19.11 -8.55
C ASP A 193 -9.90 18.84 -8.17
N VAL A 194 -10.16 18.31 -6.97
CA VAL A 194 -11.52 18.14 -6.45
C VAL A 194 -12.00 19.48 -5.88
N PRO A 195 -13.10 20.05 -6.42
CA PRO A 195 -13.61 21.34 -5.94
C PRO A 195 -13.96 21.28 -4.45
N HIS A 196 -13.65 22.35 -3.73
CA HIS A 196 -13.92 22.43 -2.29
C HIS A 196 -15.42 22.25 -1.96
N GLU A 197 -16.30 22.68 -2.87
CA GLU A 197 -17.75 22.47 -2.77
C GLU A 197 -18.14 21.00 -2.66
N ILE A 198 -17.45 20.10 -3.37
CA ILE A 198 -17.71 18.65 -3.28
C ILE A 198 -17.42 18.15 -1.87
N ILE A 199 -16.36 18.65 -1.23
CA ILE A 199 -16.01 18.28 0.14
C ILE A 199 -17.02 18.82 1.15
N GLN A 200 -17.48 20.07 0.95
CA GLN A 200 -18.53 20.65 1.78
C GLN A 200 -19.86 19.91 1.64
N GLN A 201 -20.23 19.55 0.41
CA GLN A 201 -21.43 18.75 0.12
C GLN A 201 -21.34 17.37 0.76
N ALA A 202 -20.24 16.66 0.57
CA ALA A 202 -19.98 15.37 1.21
C ALA A 202 -20.06 15.46 2.73
N THR A 203 -19.45 16.49 3.34
CA THR A 203 -19.52 16.71 4.79
C THR A 203 -20.96 16.94 5.24
N LYS A 204 -21.72 17.77 4.53
CA LYS A 204 -23.15 17.99 4.81
C LYS A 204 -23.94 16.69 4.68
N ALA A 205 -23.69 15.89 3.64
CA ALA A 205 -24.36 14.62 3.36
C ALA A 205 -24.06 13.57 4.45
N CYS A 206 -22.83 13.54 4.99
CA CYS A 206 -22.40 12.68 6.08
C CYS A 206 -22.71 13.25 7.48
N HIS A 207 -23.86 13.90 7.67
CA HIS A 207 -24.29 14.46 8.96
C HIS A 207 -23.29 15.44 9.62
N GLY A 208 -22.49 16.16 8.81
CA GLY A 208 -21.45 17.06 9.30
C GLY A 208 -20.09 16.38 9.55
N LEU A 209 -19.98 15.07 9.32
CA LEU A 209 -18.74 14.33 9.51
C LEU A 209 -17.80 14.56 8.32
N PHE A 210 -16.63 15.15 8.60
CA PHE A 210 -15.63 15.44 7.57
C PHE A 210 -15.02 14.14 7.00
N PRO A 211 -14.76 14.02 5.69
CA PRO A 211 -14.24 12.79 5.07
C PRO A 211 -12.98 12.22 5.73
N LYS A 212 -12.06 13.07 6.20
CA LYS A 212 -10.87 12.61 6.94
C LYS A 212 -11.21 11.88 8.24
N ARG A 213 -12.29 12.28 8.93
CA ARG A 213 -12.74 11.61 10.15
C ARG A 213 -13.36 10.25 9.84
N ILE A 214 -14.02 10.09 8.69
CA ILE A 214 -14.57 8.81 8.22
C ILE A 214 -13.44 7.79 8.03
N VAL A 215 -12.37 8.16 7.30
CA VAL A 215 -11.24 7.23 7.09
C VAL A 215 -10.45 6.96 8.38
N MET A 216 -10.36 7.93 9.30
CA MET A 216 -9.79 7.70 10.63
C MET A 216 -10.60 6.68 11.43
N GLU A 217 -11.93 6.78 11.42
CA GLU A 217 -12.78 5.80 12.11
C GLU A 217 -12.66 4.42 11.47
N ALA A 218 -12.69 4.35 10.14
CA ALA A 218 -12.47 3.10 9.41
C ALA A 218 -11.10 2.48 9.73
N LEU A 219 -10.07 3.31 9.92
CA LEU A 219 -8.75 2.86 10.34
C LEU A 219 -8.76 2.29 11.76
N CYS A 220 -9.47 2.93 12.70
CA CYS A 220 -9.62 2.42 14.06
C CYS A 220 -10.33 1.05 14.06
N GLN A 221 -11.38 0.89 13.26
CA GLN A 221 -12.06 -0.40 13.09
C GLN A 221 -11.13 -1.45 12.46
N PHE A 222 -10.36 -1.07 11.43
CA PHE A 222 -9.36 -1.95 10.85
C PHE A 222 -8.28 -2.34 11.87
N ALA A 223 -7.85 -1.41 12.73
CA ALA A 223 -6.89 -1.66 13.80
C ALA A 223 -7.43 -2.68 14.81
N GLN A 224 -8.72 -2.65 15.13
CA GLN A 224 -9.37 -3.65 16.00
C GLN A 224 -9.39 -5.04 15.35
N VAL A 225 -9.75 -5.13 14.07
CA VAL A 225 -9.69 -6.40 13.30
C VAL A 225 -8.27 -6.94 13.26
N PHE A 226 -7.29 -6.05 13.07
CA PHE A 226 -5.87 -6.39 13.12
C PHE A 226 -5.37 -6.69 14.55
N GLN A 227 -6.16 -6.40 15.59
CA GLN A 227 -5.77 -6.48 16.99
C GLN A 227 -4.52 -5.64 17.31
N ALA A 228 -4.42 -4.44 16.72
CA ALA A 228 -3.36 -3.50 17.03
C ALA A 228 -3.42 -3.12 18.52
N GLU A 229 -2.27 -3.14 19.17
CA GLU A 229 -2.10 -2.69 20.55
C GLU A 229 -1.96 -1.16 20.62
N GLN A 230 -1.50 -0.55 19.53
CA GLN A 230 -1.39 0.90 19.42
C GLN A 230 -1.50 1.39 17.97
N ILE A 231 -1.89 2.65 17.84
CA ILE A 231 -1.88 3.41 16.58
C ILE A 231 -0.91 4.58 16.77
N ILE A 232 0.08 4.69 15.89
CA ILE A 232 1.10 5.75 15.92
C ILE A 232 1.00 6.56 14.63
N ALA A 233 1.14 7.87 14.70
CA ALA A 233 1.22 8.75 13.53
C ALA A 233 2.55 9.49 13.48
N VAL A 234 3.05 9.73 12.27
CA VAL A 234 4.23 10.58 12.05
C VAL A 234 3.86 12.03 12.36
N SER A 235 4.65 12.71 13.19
CA SER A 235 4.50 14.16 13.36
C SER A 235 4.94 14.90 12.10
N ASN A 236 4.40 16.10 11.86
CA ASN A 236 4.73 16.91 10.67
C ASN A 236 6.24 17.13 10.46
N ASP A 237 7.04 17.12 11.54
CA ASP A 237 8.49 17.31 11.47
C ASP A 237 9.26 16.09 10.96
N ALA A 238 8.69 14.89 11.07
CA ALA A 238 9.32 13.64 10.63
C ALA A 238 8.77 13.10 9.29
N HIS A 239 7.90 13.87 8.62
CA HIS A 239 7.21 13.45 7.39
C HIS A 239 8.20 13.07 6.27
N VAL A 240 8.02 11.91 5.65
CA VAL A 240 8.99 11.29 4.71
C VAL A 240 9.34 12.18 3.50
N TYR A 241 8.45 13.09 3.10
CA TYR A 241 8.68 14.04 2.02
C TYR A 241 9.60 15.22 2.35
N ARG A 242 9.96 15.42 3.63
CA ARG A 242 11.00 16.39 4.04
C ARG A 242 12.43 15.85 3.90
N SER A 243 12.62 14.56 3.60
CA SER A 243 13.94 14.07 3.22
C SER A 243 14.37 14.75 1.92
N LEU A 244 15.52 15.45 1.93
CA LEU A 244 16.14 16.00 0.73
C LEU A 244 16.13 14.91 -0.34
N ALA A 245 15.34 15.14 -1.38
CA ALA A 245 15.42 14.34 -2.58
C ALA A 245 16.81 14.59 -3.15
N ILE A 246 17.77 13.72 -2.84
CA ILE A 246 18.99 13.61 -3.64
C ILE A 246 18.52 13.09 -5.00
N HIS A 247 18.12 14.03 -5.86
CA HIS A 247 18.00 13.81 -7.29
C HIS A 247 19.42 13.53 -7.79
N GLY A 248 19.66 12.26 -8.16
CA GLY A 248 20.91 11.74 -8.74
C GLY A 248 20.78 10.32 -9.31
#